data_AF-A0A8J2M0Q3-F1
#
_entry.id   AF-A0A8J2M0Q3-F1
#
_cell.length_a   1.000
_cell.length_b   1.000
_cell.length_c   1.000
_cell.angle_alpha   90.00
_cell.angle_beta   90.00
_cell.angle_gamma   90.00
#
_symmetry.space_group_name_H-M   'P 1'
#
loop_
_entity.id
_entity.type
_entity.pdbx_description
1 polymer ?
#
loop_
_entity_poly.entity_id
_entity_poly.type
_entity_poly.pdbx_seq_one_letter_code
_entity_poly.pdbx_strand_id
1 'polypeptide(L)'
;MSNRSYKRWTDLEIGALLNYMIESIQGRGYFGPKSPRYYQKLIQELQLEVTPKMLQNKIQRIKSKYRNFVLWKKTVQIQGEYDIAVASKRKFKWYVESEKIWGKDISIHPPYVSPATTIGLLYKSLA
;
A
#
# COMPACT_ATOMS: atom_id res chain seq x y z
N MET A 1 -1.19 -8.09 31.47
CA MET A 1 -0.97 -6.92 30.57
C MET A 1 -0.14 -7.40 29.38
N SER A 2 -0.73 -7.57 28.20
CA SER A 2 0.02 -8.01 27.02
C SER A 2 0.78 -6.81 26.43
N ASN A 3 2.11 -6.87 26.49
CA ASN A 3 3.02 -5.95 25.83
C ASN A 3 2.60 -5.83 24.36
N ARG A 4 2.08 -4.67 23.93
CA ARG A 4 1.85 -4.37 22.51
C ARG A 4 3.22 -4.15 21.87
N SER A 5 3.94 -5.24 21.62
CA SER A 5 5.16 -5.24 20.84
C SER A 5 4.82 -4.74 19.43
N TYR A 6 5.24 -3.50 19.13
CA TYR A 6 5.18 -2.97 17.78
C TYR A 6 6.34 -3.60 17.00
N LYS A 7 6.06 -4.63 16.19
CA LYS A 7 7.08 -5.18 15.28
C LYS A 7 7.63 -4.06 14.39
N ARG A 8 8.96 -3.91 14.41
CA ARG A 8 9.69 -3.10 13.45
C ARG A 8 9.81 -3.91 12.16
N TRP A 9 9.16 -3.43 11.10
CA TRP A 9 9.21 -4.07 9.79
C TRP A 9 10.47 -3.65 9.06
N THR A 10 11.24 -4.62 8.57
CA THR A 10 12.42 -4.35 7.76
C THR A 10 12.03 -4.08 6.30
N ASP A 11 12.97 -3.51 5.56
CA ASP A 11 12.78 -3.25 4.15
C ASP A 11 12.70 -4.54 3.32
N LEU A 12 13.46 -5.56 3.72
CA LEU A 12 13.41 -6.89 3.11
C LEU A 12 12.04 -7.55 3.33
N GLU A 13 11.50 -7.49 4.55
CA GLU A 13 10.17 -8.02 4.86
C GLU A 13 9.08 -7.33 4.06
N ILE A 14 9.15 -6.01 3.89
CA ILE A 14 8.15 -5.26 3.12
C ILE A 14 8.28 -5.56 1.63
N GLY A 15 9.51 -5.66 1.10
CA GLY A 15 9.76 -6.03 -0.30
C GLY A 15 9.24 -7.44 -0.61
N ALA A 16 9.58 -8.42 0.23
CA ALA A 16 9.12 -9.80 0.09
C ALA A 16 7.59 -9.90 0.16
N LEU A 17 6.97 -9.16 1.10
CA LEU A 17 5.51 -9.06 1.22
C LEU A 17 4.88 -8.55 -0.08
N LEU A 18 5.39 -7.47 -0.65
CA LEU A 18 4.81 -6.87 -1.85
C LEU A 18 5.04 -7.74 -3.09
N ASN A 19 6.22 -8.35 -3.23
CA ASN A 19 6.50 -9.28 -4.32
C ASN A 19 5.56 -10.50 -4.27
N TYR A 20 5.38 -11.08 -3.09
CA TYR A 20 4.43 -12.17 -2.90
C TYR A 20 3.00 -11.77 -3.32
N MET A 21 2.57 -10.55 -2.97
CA MET A 21 1.28 -10.03 -3.39
C MET A 21 1.17 -9.88 -4.91
N ILE A 22 2.22 -9.39 -5.58
CA ILE A 22 2.26 -9.26 -7.05
C ILE A 22 2.16 -10.64 -7.71
N GLU A 23 2.96 -11.61 -7.28
CA GLU A 23 2.95 -12.97 -7.80
C GLU A 23 1.58 -13.64 -7.60
N SER A 24 0.96 -13.41 -6.44
CA SER A 24 -0.39 -13.93 -6.15
C SER A 24 -1.46 -13.35 -7.06
N ILE A 25 -1.30 -12.11 -7.54
CA ILE A 25 -2.22 -11.47 -8.49
C ILE A 25 -1.97 -11.99 -9.91
N GLN A 26 -0.73 -12.29 -10.27
CA GLN A 26 -0.33 -12.61 -11.65
C GLN A 26 -0.50 -14.07 -12.05
N GLY A 27 -0.41 -15.04 -11.13
CA GLY A 27 -0.30 -16.45 -11.55
C GLY A 27 -0.90 -17.52 -10.64
N ARG A 28 -1.42 -17.19 -9.45
CA ARG A 28 -2.01 -18.19 -8.56
C ARG A 28 -3.43 -17.77 -8.26
N GLY A 29 -4.41 -18.40 -8.90
CA GLY A 29 -5.83 -18.23 -8.54
C GLY A 29 -5.98 -18.41 -7.04
N TYR A 30 -6.16 -17.32 -6.29
CA TYR A 30 -6.15 -17.38 -4.84
C TYR A 30 -7.07 -16.36 -4.19
N PHE A 31 -7.67 -16.82 -3.09
CA PHE A 31 -8.57 -16.09 -2.21
C PHE A 31 -8.03 -14.70 -1.88
N GLY A 32 -8.79 -13.67 -2.26
CA GLY A 32 -8.41 -12.29 -1.98
C GLY A 32 -8.22 -11.98 -0.48
N PRO A 33 -7.76 -10.76 -0.15
CA PRO A 33 -7.42 -10.30 1.22
C PRO A 33 -8.59 -10.33 2.23
N LYS A 34 -9.78 -10.80 1.81
CA LYS A 34 -10.98 -11.01 2.62
C LYS A 34 -10.96 -12.33 3.40
N SER A 35 -10.12 -13.31 3.03
CA SER A 35 -10.02 -14.59 3.75
C SER A 35 -8.93 -14.55 4.83
N PRO A 36 -9.22 -14.87 6.11
CA PRO A 36 -8.20 -14.99 7.16
C PRO A 36 -7.07 -15.97 6.82
N ARG A 37 -7.37 -17.01 6.03
CA ARG A 37 -6.40 -18.02 5.58
C ARG A 37 -5.33 -17.43 4.67
N TYR A 38 -5.63 -16.32 3.98
CA TYR A 38 -4.66 -15.61 3.14
C TYR A 38 -3.46 -15.13 3.96
N TYR A 39 -3.73 -14.45 5.07
CA TYR A 39 -2.67 -13.90 5.92
C TYR A 39 -1.87 -15.00 6.62
N GLN A 40 -2.51 -16.11 7.00
CA GLN A 40 -1.82 -17.26 7.60
C GLN A 40 -0.84 -17.92 6.63
N LYS A 41 -1.28 -18.16 5.38
CA LYS A 41 -0.41 -18.75 4.35
C LYS A 41 0.78 -17.83 4.04
N LEU A 42 0.53 -16.53 3.92
CA LEU A 42 1.58 -15.54 3.67
C LEU A 42 2.62 -15.51 4.81
N ILE A 43 2.17 -15.59 6.06
CA ILE A 43 3.04 -15.67 7.23
C ILE A 43 3.95 -16.90 7.18
N GLN A 44 3.40 -18.05 6.78
CA GLN A 44 4.16 -19.30 6.66
C GLN A 44 5.17 -19.25 5.52
N GLU A 45 4.76 -18.80 4.33
CA GLU A 45 5.65 -18.77 3.15
C GLU A 45 6.78 -17.75 3.29
N LEU A 46 6.52 -16.61 3.92
CA LEU A 46 7.53 -15.58 4.17
C LEU A 46 8.25 -15.73 5.53
N GLN A 47 7.95 -16.80 6.28
CA GLN A 47 8.51 -17.09 7.61
C GLN A 47 8.46 -15.87 8.56
N LEU A 48 7.33 -15.15 8.56
CA LEU A 48 7.20 -13.91 9.32
C LEU A 48 6.81 -14.20 10.77
N GLU A 49 7.58 -13.67 11.72
CA GLU A 49 7.20 -13.67 13.13
C GLU A 49 6.14 -12.59 13.43
N VAL A 50 4.92 -12.77 12.91
CA VAL A 50 3.78 -11.85 13.10
C VAL A 50 2.47 -12.60 13.24
N THR A 51 1.50 -11.96 13.88
CA THR A 51 0.11 -12.41 13.82
C THR A 51 -0.56 -11.97 12.51
N PRO A 52 -1.59 -12.69 12.03
CA PRO A 52 -2.38 -12.29 10.86
C PRO A 52 -2.91 -10.85 10.94
N LYS A 53 -3.33 -10.41 12.14
CA LYS A 53 -3.83 -9.05 12.37
C LYS A 53 -2.73 -7.99 12.21
N MET A 54 -1.50 -8.28 12.65
CA MET A 54 -0.36 -7.38 12.45
C MET A 54 -0.01 -7.23 10.98
N LEU A 55 -0.03 -8.34 10.24
CA LEU A 55 0.20 -8.35 8.79
C LEU A 55 -0.89 -7.56 8.06
N GLN A 56 -2.17 -7.80 8.37
CA GLN A 56 -3.30 -7.07 7.80
C GLN A 56 -3.17 -5.56 8.05
N ASN A 57 -2.88 -5.16 9.30
CA ASN A 57 -2.67 -3.75 9.65
C ASN A 57 -1.49 -3.15 8.89
N LYS A 58 -0.41 -3.92 8.68
CA LYS A 58 0.74 -3.47 7.90
C LYS A 58 0.37 -3.22 6.45
N ILE A 59 -0.33 -4.16 5.82
CA ILE A 59 -0.80 -4.04 4.42
C ILE A 59 -1.72 -2.82 4.28
N GLN A 60 -2.66 -2.62 5.21
CA GLN A 60 -3.52 -1.43 5.21
C GLN A 60 -2.72 -0.13 5.31
N ARG A 61 -1.71 -0.08 6.19
CA ARG A 61 -0.83 1.10 6.30
C ARG A 61 -0.04 1.38 5.02
N ILE A 62 0.44 0.33 4.34
CA ILE A 62 1.14 0.48 3.06
C ILE A 62 0.17 1.01 2.00
N LYS A 63 -1.04 0.43 1.90
CA LYS A 63 -2.09 0.89 0.98
C LYS A 63 -2.47 2.37 1.24
N SER A 64 -2.57 2.80 2.49
CA SER A 64 -2.83 4.19 2.83
C SER A 64 -1.68 5.13 2.42
N LYS A 65 -0.41 4.71 2.61
CA LYS A 65 0.75 5.50 2.14
C LYS A 65 0.77 5.62 0.62
N TYR A 66 0.47 4.53 -0.08
CA TYR A 66 0.33 4.52 -1.53
C TYR A 66 -0.75 5.49 -2.00
N ARG A 67 -1.96 5.45 -1.40
CA ARG A 67 -3.04 6.42 -1.68
C ARG A 67 -2.60 7.87 -1.52
N ASN A 68 -1.94 8.19 -0.41
CA ASN A 68 -1.44 9.54 -0.15
C ASN A 68 -0.39 9.96 -1.19
N PHE A 69 0.49 9.05 -1.62
CA PHE A 69 1.47 9.33 -2.66
C PHE A 69 0.81 9.58 -4.01
N VAL A 70 -0.19 8.79 -4.40
CA VAL A 70 -0.96 9.00 -5.65
C VAL A 70 -1.67 10.35 -5.65
N LEU A 71 -2.27 10.73 -4.51
CA LEU A 71 -2.90 12.05 -4.36
C LEU A 71 -1.87 13.16 -4.49
N TRP A 72 -0.76 13.06 -3.76
CA TRP A 72 0.33 14.04 -3.85
C TRP A 72 0.86 14.16 -5.28
N LYS A 73 1.14 13.05 -5.97
CA LYS A 73 1.58 13.02 -7.38
C LYS A 73 0.64 13.81 -8.29
N LYS A 74 -0.68 13.66 -8.11
CA LYS A 74 -1.69 14.42 -8.86
C LYS A 74 -1.65 15.91 -8.53
N THR A 75 -1.50 16.27 -7.25
CA THR A 75 -1.43 17.70 -6.83
C THR A 75 -0.20 18.43 -7.38
N VAL A 76 0.95 17.76 -7.45
CA VAL A 76 2.19 18.36 -7.96
C VAL A 76 2.40 18.14 -9.47
N GLN A 77 1.38 17.63 -10.17
CA GLN A 77 1.39 17.38 -11.61
C GLN A 77 2.61 16.60 -12.13
N ILE A 78 3.12 15.65 -11.34
CA ILE A 78 4.22 14.79 -11.78
C ILE A 78 3.68 13.77 -12.80
N GLN A 79 4.09 13.90 -14.05
CA GLN A 79 3.66 13.02 -15.16
C GLN A 79 4.80 12.17 -15.73
N GLY A 80 6.07 12.61 -15.62
CA GLY A 80 7.22 11.90 -16.19
C GLY A 80 7.71 10.70 -15.36
N GLU A 81 8.12 9.62 -16.03
CA GLU A 81 8.63 8.39 -15.38
C GLU A 81 9.87 8.66 -14.51
N TYR A 82 10.77 9.53 -14.96
CA TYR A 82 11.96 9.93 -14.21
C TYR A 82 11.59 10.64 -12.90
N ASP A 83 10.66 11.60 -12.95
CA ASP A 83 10.21 12.35 -11.78
C ASP A 83 9.49 11.44 -10.77
N ILE A 84 8.75 10.45 -11.27
CA ILE A 84 8.11 9.43 -10.44
C ILE A 84 9.17 8.56 -9.74
N ALA A 85 10.21 8.13 -10.44
CA ALA A 85 11.29 7.32 -9.87
C ALA A 85 12.05 8.09 -8.77
N VAL A 86 12.32 9.38 -8.99
CA VAL A 86 12.98 10.24 -8.00
C VAL A 86 12.07 10.52 -6.80
N ALA A 87 10.79 10.86 -7.05
CA ALA A 87 9.84 11.17 -5.99
C ALA A 87 9.49 9.95 -5.14
N SER A 88 9.32 8.78 -5.76
CA SER A 88 9.07 7.52 -5.05
C SER A 88 10.23 7.16 -4.13
N LYS A 89 11.49 7.22 -4.60
CA LYS A 89 12.67 7.00 -3.74
C LYS A 89 12.66 7.87 -2.47
N ARG A 90 12.21 9.13 -2.58
CA ARG A 90 12.20 10.09 -1.47
C ARG A 90 10.96 9.99 -0.56
N LYS A 91 9.77 9.74 -1.13
CA LYS A 91 8.49 9.85 -0.40
C LYS A 91 7.83 8.49 -0.14
N PHE A 92 7.89 7.58 -1.10
CA PHE A 92 7.28 6.26 -0.98
C PHE A 92 7.97 5.26 -1.91
N LYS A 93 9.04 4.64 -1.42
CA LYS A 93 9.92 3.78 -2.23
C LYS A 93 9.24 2.54 -2.82
N TRP A 94 8.13 2.12 -2.23
CA TRP A 94 7.34 0.96 -2.65
C TRP A 94 6.23 1.32 -3.65
N TYR A 95 6.33 2.49 -4.28
CA TYR A 95 5.32 2.98 -5.20
C TYR A 95 5.07 2.02 -6.36
N VAL A 96 6.14 1.56 -7.02
CA VAL A 96 6.04 0.73 -8.23
C VAL A 96 5.34 -0.59 -7.94
N GLU A 97 5.72 -1.26 -6.85
CA GLU A 97 5.10 -2.50 -6.41
C GLU A 97 3.63 -2.26 -6.01
N SER A 98 3.37 -1.19 -5.26
CA SER A 98 2.02 -0.83 -4.81
C SER A 98 1.09 -0.47 -5.98
N GLU A 99 1.62 0.16 -7.03
CA GLU A 99 0.88 0.49 -8.25
C GLU A 99 0.46 -0.77 -9.00
N LYS A 100 1.33 -1.79 -9.07
CA LYS A 100 0.98 -3.10 -9.66
C LYS A 100 -0.13 -3.83 -8.89
N ILE A 101 -0.20 -3.64 -7.57
CA ILE A 101 -1.18 -4.29 -6.70
C ILE A 101 -2.51 -3.53 -6.68
N TRP A 102 -2.49 -2.19 -6.56
CA TRP A 102 -3.66 -1.37 -6.27
C TRP A 102 -3.96 -0.26 -7.30
N GLY A 103 -3.15 -0.10 -8.35
CA GLY A 103 -3.32 1.00 -9.32
C GLY A 103 -4.71 1.05 -9.95
N LYS A 104 -5.24 -0.13 -10.34
CA LYS A 104 -6.61 -0.27 -10.88
C LYS A 104 -7.71 0.00 -9.86
N ASP A 105 -7.43 -0.21 -8.58
CA ASP A 105 -8.37 -0.06 -7.46
C ASP A 105 -8.63 1.42 -7.14
N ILE A 106 -7.59 2.27 -7.27
CA ILE A 106 -7.65 3.70 -6.96
C ILE A 106 -8.15 4.53 -8.15
N SER A 107 -8.02 4.02 -9.39
CA SER A 107 -8.57 4.68 -10.57
C SER A 107 -10.10 4.65 -10.63
N ILE A 108 -10.76 3.69 -9.95
CA ILE A 108 -12.22 3.48 -10.02
C ILE A 108 -12.98 4.29 -8.95
N HIS A 109 -12.41 4.47 -7.76
CA HIS A 109 -13.04 5.26 -6.70
C HIS A 109 -11.99 6.02 -5.89
N PRO A 110 -11.83 7.35 -6.07
CA PRO A 110 -11.13 8.17 -5.09
C PRO A 110 -11.94 8.13 -3.78
N PRO A 111 -11.49 7.42 -2.75
CA PRO A 111 -12.27 7.25 -1.54
C PRO A 111 -12.00 8.49 -0.69
N TYR A 112 -12.98 9.36 -0.56
CA TYR A 112 -12.97 10.49 0.36
C TYR A 112 -11.99 11.60 -0.01
N VAL A 113 -12.41 12.43 -0.97
CA VAL A 113 -12.21 13.88 -0.81
C VAL A 113 -13.14 14.32 0.33
N SER A 114 -12.84 13.93 1.58
CA SER A 114 -13.58 14.48 2.72
C SER A 114 -13.25 15.96 2.79
N PRO A 115 -14.25 16.87 2.70
CA PRO A 115 -14.02 18.31 2.69
C PRO A 115 -13.24 18.84 3.90
N ALA A 116 -13.15 18.05 4.97
CA ALA A 116 -12.51 18.41 6.24
C ALA A 116 -10.99 18.13 6.29
N THR A 117 -10.41 17.44 5.29
CA THR A 117 -8.95 17.26 5.21
C THR A 117 -8.32 18.33 4.34
N THR A 118 -7.08 18.76 4.64
CA THR A 118 -6.32 19.76 3.87
C THR A 118 -6.29 19.43 2.36
N ILE A 119 -6.29 18.14 2.03
CA ILE A 119 -6.32 17.63 0.65
C ILE A 119 -7.73 17.73 0.03
N GLY A 120 -8.79 17.58 0.83
CA GLY A 120 -10.16 17.79 0.39
C GLY A 120 -10.50 19.24 0.08
N LEU A 121 -9.89 20.18 0.82
CA LEU A 121 -9.99 21.61 0.56
C LEU A 121 -9.28 22.00 -0.75
N LEU A 122 -8.10 21.43 -1.03
CA LEU A 122 -7.35 21.67 -2.27
C LEU A 122 -8.05 21.14 -3.53
N TYR A 123 -8.77 20.02 -3.42
CA TYR A 123 -9.55 19.50 -4.54
C TYR A 123 -10.77 20.38 -4.85
N LYS A 124 -11.38 21.00 -3.82
CA LYS A 124 -12.49 21.95 -3.98
C LYS A 124 -12.08 23.28 -4.61
N SER A 125 -10.83 23.70 -4.48
CA SER A 125 -10.32 24.95 -5.07
C SER A 125 -9.86 24.80 -6.53
N LEU A 126 -9.79 23.57 -7.05
CA LEU A 126 -9.39 23.25 -8.42
C LEU A 126 -10.59 22.80 -9.29
N ALA A 127 -11.81 22.79 -8.73
CA ALA A 127 -13.07 22.55 -9.40
C ALA A 127 -13.87 23.85 -9.46
#